data_AF-A0A2N1M839-F1
#
_entry.id   AF-A0A2N1M839-F1
#
_cell.length_a   1.000
_cell.length_b   1.000
_cell.length_c   1.000
_cell.angle_alpha   90.00
_cell.angle_beta   90.00
_cell.angle_gamma   90.00
#
_symmetry.space_group_name_H-M   'P 1'
#
loop_
_entity.id
_entity.type
_entity.pdbx_description
1 polymer ?
#
loop_
_entity_poly.entity_id
_entity_poly.type
_entity_poly.pdbx_seq_one_letter_code
_entity_poly.pdbx_strand_id
1 'polypeptide(L)'
;MCVPDRMHHADLGLFQYQLRYTVDLINSKYGSDTIKILEERLSKIPRYPNLKIFKNGFERLVRLTAAEYRDLMKVILFALDDLLPDKKINKDLCKLFSLWIDMYIWSCKREYTESDLHEFENAIIVWSDLFIKLLSEFSPSNLNLPKLHSWRYHLIPSIRQFGAVNGFTSETYELLHKTKC
;
A
#
# COMPACT_ATOMS: atom_id res chain seq x y z
N MET A 1 -22.93 5.54 -1.34
CA MET A 1 -21.52 5.22 -1.70
C MET A 1 -20.64 5.73 -0.55
N CYS A 2 -19.73 4.90 -0.01
CA CYS A 2 -18.85 5.32 1.07
C CYS A 2 -17.67 6.12 0.49
N VAL A 3 -17.34 7.28 1.08
CA VAL A 3 -16.19 8.10 0.67
C VAL A 3 -14.91 7.31 0.99
N PRO A 4 -13.93 7.20 0.06
CA PRO A 4 -12.72 6.45 0.34
C PRO A 4 -11.87 7.08 1.45
N ASP A 5 -11.97 6.54 2.67
CA ASP A 5 -11.09 6.89 3.79
C ASP A 5 -9.67 6.33 3.58
N ARG A 6 -8.64 7.16 3.80
CA ARG A 6 -7.22 6.78 3.60
C ARG A 6 -6.82 5.59 4.48
N MET A 7 -7.17 5.59 5.77
CA MET A 7 -6.74 4.52 6.66
C MET A 7 -7.35 3.18 6.26
N HIS A 8 -8.64 3.13 5.96
CA HIS A 8 -9.34 1.89 5.62
C HIS A 8 -9.09 1.43 4.18
N HIS A 9 -9.02 2.35 3.23
CA HIS A 9 -8.86 2.01 1.81
C HIS A 9 -7.40 1.86 1.41
N ALA A 10 -6.51 2.72 1.92
CA ALA A 10 -5.09 2.67 1.59
C ALA A 10 -4.29 1.81 2.58
N ASP A 11 -4.18 2.23 3.84
CA ASP A 11 -3.31 1.58 4.84
C ASP A 11 -3.74 0.13 5.11
N LEU A 12 -4.99 -0.06 5.54
CA LEU A 12 -5.60 -1.35 5.91
C LEU A 12 -6.36 -2.01 4.74
N GLY A 13 -6.07 -1.58 3.52
CA GLY A 13 -6.80 -2.01 2.33
C GLY A 13 -5.87 -2.43 1.21
N LEU A 14 -5.68 -1.52 0.26
CA LEU A 14 -4.94 -1.80 -0.97
C LEU A 14 -3.47 -2.10 -0.71
N PHE A 15 -2.81 -1.40 0.21
CA PHE A 15 -1.42 -1.72 0.53
C PHE A 15 -1.28 -3.10 1.16
N GLN A 16 -2.19 -3.45 2.07
CA GLN A 16 -2.25 -4.78 2.65
C GLN A 16 -2.43 -5.86 1.57
N TYR A 17 -3.33 -5.65 0.59
CA TYR A 17 -3.49 -6.59 -0.53
C TYR A 17 -2.21 -6.69 -1.37
N GLN A 18 -1.61 -5.55 -1.74
CA GLN A 18 -0.38 -5.51 -2.53
C GLN A 18 0.75 -6.27 -1.82
N LEU A 19 0.95 -6.01 -0.54
CA LEU A 19 2.00 -6.63 0.24
C LEU A 19 1.78 -8.14 0.39
N ARG A 20 0.56 -8.57 0.72
CA ARG A 20 0.21 -9.99 0.83
C ARG A 20 0.47 -10.71 -0.49
N TYR A 21 -0.07 -10.19 -1.60
CA TYR A 21 0.09 -10.83 -2.91
C TYR A 21 1.54 -10.80 -3.39
N THR A 22 2.32 -9.80 -3.00
CA THR A 22 3.76 -9.77 -3.27
C THR A 22 4.49 -10.90 -2.52
N VAL A 23 4.15 -11.13 -1.25
CA VAL A 23 4.71 -12.25 -0.48
C VAL A 23 4.29 -13.58 -1.07
N ASP A 24 3.02 -13.74 -1.46
CA ASP A 24 2.53 -14.95 -2.13
C ASP A 24 3.27 -15.20 -3.46
N LEU A 25 3.50 -14.14 -4.25
CA LEU A 25 4.28 -14.18 -5.49
C LEU A 25 5.70 -14.66 -5.24
N ILE A 26 6.40 -14.04 -4.28
CA ILE A 26 7.80 -14.36 -4.00
C ILE A 26 7.91 -15.79 -3.49
N ASN A 27 7.04 -16.19 -2.57
CA ASN A 27 7.05 -17.53 -2.00
C ASN A 27 6.71 -18.60 -3.04
N SER A 28 5.75 -18.33 -3.93
CA SER A 28 5.35 -19.24 -5.02
C SER A 28 6.45 -19.43 -6.07
N LYS A 29 7.14 -18.35 -6.48
CA LYS A 29 8.13 -18.41 -7.58
C LYS A 29 9.57 -18.68 -7.14
N TYR A 30 9.94 -18.24 -5.94
CA TYR A 30 11.33 -18.25 -5.47
C TYR A 30 11.52 -18.88 -4.08
N GLY A 31 10.44 -19.38 -3.48
CA GLY A 31 10.48 -20.08 -2.20
C GLY A 31 10.64 -19.15 -0.97
N SER A 32 10.52 -19.76 0.20
CA SER A 32 10.53 -19.06 1.49
C SER A 32 11.89 -18.47 1.85
N ASP A 33 12.99 -18.97 1.29
CA ASP A 33 14.32 -18.39 1.52
C ASP A 33 14.44 -16.97 0.98
N THR A 34 13.77 -16.66 -0.14
CA THR A 34 13.73 -15.29 -0.66
C THR A 34 12.94 -14.36 0.26
N ILE A 35 11.90 -14.86 0.94
CA ILE A 35 11.17 -14.11 1.97
C ILE A 35 12.08 -13.82 3.17
N LYS A 36 12.85 -14.81 3.63
CA LYS A 36 13.81 -14.60 4.73
C LYS A 36 14.84 -13.51 4.38
N ILE A 37 15.34 -13.49 3.14
CA ILE A 37 16.25 -12.42 2.68
C ILE A 37 15.57 -11.05 2.73
N LEU A 38 14.30 -10.95 2.31
CA LEU A 38 13.55 -9.70 2.41
C LEU A 38 13.37 -9.25 3.87
N GLU A 39 13.05 -10.17 4.78
CA GLU A 39 12.95 -9.89 6.22
C GLU A 39 14.28 -9.44 6.83
N GLU A 40 15.37 -10.14 6.48
CA GLU A 40 16.72 -9.78 6.89
C GLU A 40 17.10 -8.37 6.41
N ARG A 41 16.79 -8.03 5.16
CA ARG A 41 17.03 -6.70 4.60
C ARG A 41 16.24 -5.64 5.38
N LEU A 42 14.96 -5.88 5.67
CA LEU A 42 14.15 -4.97 6.49
C LEU A 42 14.71 -4.83 7.91
N SER A 43 15.22 -5.92 8.51
CA SER A 43 15.81 -5.89 9.85
C SER A 43 17.10 -5.07 9.94
N LYS A 44 17.84 -4.95 8.82
CA LYS A 44 19.09 -4.20 8.70
C LYS A 44 18.88 -2.70 8.47
N ILE A 45 17.64 -2.27 8.22
CA ILE A 45 17.33 -0.84 8.02
C ILE A 45 17.56 -0.11 9.36
N PRO A 46 18.38 0.96 9.37
CA PRO A 46 18.68 1.70 10.59
C PRO A 46 17.41 2.16 11.29
N ARG A 47 17.37 1.98 12.61
CA ARG A 47 16.24 2.47 13.41
C ARG A 47 16.31 3.98 13.49
N TYR A 48 15.27 4.64 13.00
CA TYR A 48 15.03 6.07 13.21
C TYR A 48 13.99 6.26 14.32
N PRO A 49 14.05 7.34 15.12
CA PRO A 49 13.00 7.65 16.09
C PRO A 49 11.61 7.60 15.44
N ASN A 50 10.71 6.81 16.02
CA ASN A 50 9.33 6.54 15.56
C ASN A 50 9.16 5.56 14.39
N LEU A 51 10.20 4.95 13.83
CA LEU A 51 10.05 3.87 12.86
C LEU A 51 9.87 2.53 13.58
N LYS A 52 8.66 1.97 13.58
CA LYS A 52 8.37 0.65 14.17
C LYS A 52 8.58 -0.43 13.11
N ILE A 53 9.78 -1.01 13.07
CA ILE A 53 10.05 -2.20 12.25
C ILE A 53 9.62 -3.46 13.02
N PHE A 54 8.94 -4.35 12.31
CA PHE A 54 8.48 -5.68 12.72
C PHE A 54 9.49 -6.41 13.58
N LYS A 55 9.07 -6.83 14.78
CA LYS A 55 9.89 -7.74 15.60
C LYS A 55 9.78 -9.22 15.18
N ASN A 56 8.74 -9.57 14.41
CA ASN A 56 8.32 -10.97 14.16
C ASN A 56 8.05 -11.31 12.67
N GLY A 57 8.69 -10.61 11.71
CA GLY A 57 8.60 -10.96 10.27
C GLY A 57 7.22 -10.80 9.60
N PHE A 58 7.10 -11.36 8.40
CA PHE A 58 5.91 -11.34 7.53
C PHE A 58 4.85 -12.39 7.92
N GLU A 59 5.14 -13.30 8.87
CA GLU A 59 4.18 -14.29 9.38
C GLU A 59 2.90 -13.65 9.96
N ARG A 60 2.97 -12.38 10.39
CA ARG A 60 1.86 -11.61 10.95
C ARG A 60 1.34 -10.49 10.07
N LEU A 61 1.61 -10.49 8.76
CA LEU A 61 1.16 -9.44 7.83
C LEU A 61 -0.30 -9.03 8.00
N VAL A 62 -1.19 -9.98 8.28
CA VAL A 62 -2.63 -9.74 8.44
C VAL A 62 -2.97 -8.88 9.68
N ARG A 63 -2.06 -8.77 10.66
CA ARG A 63 -2.31 -8.18 11.99
C ARG A 63 -1.61 -6.86 12.25
N LEU A 64 -1.08 -6.20 11.23
CA LEU A 64 -0.42 -4.91 11.40
C LEU A 64 -1.43 -3.79 11.61
N THR A 65 -1.03 -2.85 12.45
CA THR A 65 -1.71 -1.57 12.61
C THR A 65 -1.46 -0.67 11.40
N ALA A 66 -2.35 0.31 11.17
CA ALA A 66 -2.15 1.30 10.11
C ALA A 66 -0.80 2.03 10.24
N ALA A 67 -0.36 2.32 11.47
CA ALA A 67 0.94 2.94 11.71
C ALA A 67 2.13 2.06 11.24
N GLU A 68 2.08 0.75 11.49
CA GLU A 68 3.12 -0.18 11.03
C GLU A 68 3.12 -0.32 9.51
N TYR A 69 1.96 -0.31 8.85
CA TYR A 69 1.89 -0.25 7.39
C TYR A 69 2.51 1.04 6.84
N ARG A 70 2.20 2.19 7.44
CA ARG A 70 2.78 3.49 7.04
C ARG A 70 4.29 3.50 7.22
N ASP A 71 4.81 2.89 8.27
CA ASP A 71 6.26 2.74 8.47
C ASP A 71 6.88 1.79 7.45
N LEU A 72 6.20 0.69 7.11
CA LEU A 72 6.66 -0.23 6.09
C LEU A 72 6.71 0.41 4.69
N MET A 73 5.70 1.21 4.31
CA MET A 73 5.68 1.91 3.02
C MET A 73 6.95 2.76 2.80
N LYS A 74 7.49 3.36 3.86
CA LYS A 74 8.68 4.21 3.80
C LYS A 74 9.95 3.42 3.48
N VAL A 75 9.99 2.12 3.80
CA VAL A 75 11.23 1.35 3.82
C VAL A 75 11.24 0.13 2.90
N ILE A 76 10.06 -0.37 2.51
CA ILE A 76 9.91 -1.62 1.74
C ILE A 76 10.62 -1.58 0.38
N LEU A 77 10.66 -0.41 -0.28
CA LEU A 77 11.28 -0.27 -1.59
C LEU A 77 12.78 -0.61 -1.55
N PHE A 78 13.49 -0.19 -0.49
CA PHE A 78 14.90 -0.50 -0.30
C PHE A 78 15.16 -2.00 -0.07
N ALA A 79 14.19 -2.70 0.52
CA ALA A 79 14.33 -4.13 0.78
C ALA A 79 14.02 -4.98 -0.48
N LEU A 80 13.12 -4.49 -1.34
CA LEU A 80 12.74 -5.13 -2.60
C LEU A 80 13.77 -4.93 -3.72
N ASP A 81 14.54 -3.84 -3.69
CA ASP A 81 15.53 -3.54 -4.72
C ASP A 81 16.55 -4.68 -4.86
N ASP A 82 16.74 -5.16 -6.08
CA ASP A 82 17.61 -6.30 -6.39
C ASP A 82 17.38 -7.56 -5.54
N LEU A 83 16.14 -7.81 -5.12
CA LEU A 83 15.78 -9.00 -4.33
C LEU A 83 15.67 -10.25 -5.19
N LEU A 84 15.04 -10.15 -6.37
CA LEU A 84 14.69 -11.32 -7.17
C LEU A 84 15.70 -11.59 -8.30
N PRO A 85 15.99 -12.86 -8.62
CA PRO A 85 16.85 -13.22 -9.75
C PRO A 85 16.31 -12.72 -11.09
N ASP A 86 14.99 -12.79 -11.29
CA ASP A 86 14.33 -12.23 -12.47
C ASP A 86 14.30 -10.70 -12.38
N LYS A 87 15.21 -10.06 -13.10
CA LYS A 87 15.36 -8.59 -13.12
C LYS A 87 14.12 -7.88 -13.64
N LYS A 88 13.34 -8.50 -14.54
CA LYS A 88 12.11 -7.90 -15.07
C LYS A 88 11.03 -7.89 -14.01
N ILE A 89 10.79 -9.03 -13.34
CA ILE A 89 9.81 -9.12 -12.25
C ILE A 89 10.22 -8.21 -11.09
N ASN A 90 11.51 -8.19 -10.72
CA ASN A 90 12.00 -7.32 -9.65
C ASN A 90 11.76 -5.83 -9.97
N LYS A 91 12.09 -5.40 -11.19
CA LYS A 91 11.85 -4.01 -11.64
C LYS A 91 10.38 -3.65 -11.65
N ASP A 92 9.52 -4.55 -12.14
CA ASP A 92 8.08 -4.35 -12.16
C ASP A 92 7.50 -4.28 -10.72
N LEU A 93 7.99 -5.10 -9.78
CA LEU A 93 7.63 -5.00 -8.35
C LEU A 93 8.10 -3.68 -7.73
N CYS A 94 9.36 -3.28 -7.93
CA CYS A 94 9.85 -2.00 -7.42
C CYS A 94 9.03 -0.83 -7.96
N LYS A 95 8.66 -0.86 -9.25
CA LYS A 95 7.77 0.12 -9.86
C LYS A 95 6.37 0.11 -9.25
N LEU A 96 5.81 -1.06 -8.95
CA LEU A 96 4.51 -1.16 -8.29
C LEU A 96 4.52 -0.49 -6.91
N PHE A 97 5.56 -0.71 -6.11
CA PHE A 97 5.71 -0.08 -4.80
C PHE A 97 6.01 1.42 -4.89
N SER A 98 6.81 1.87 -5.86
CA SER A 98 7.06 3.30 -6.05
C SER A 98 5.78 4.04 -6.44
N LEU A 99 4.99 3.51 -7.38
CA LEU A 99 3.71 4.09 -7.77
C LEU A 99 2.72 4.16 -6.60
N TRP A 100 2.71 3.12 -5.75
CA TRP A 100 1.91 3.15 -4.53
C TRP A 100 2.33 4.27 -3.58
N ILE A 101 3.65 4.44 -3.35
CA ILE A 101 4.18 5.51 -2.50
C ILE A 101 3.80 6.89 -3.06
N ASP A 102 3.91 7.10 -4.37
CA ASP A 102 3.53 8.35 -5.02
C ASP A 102 2.03 8.64 -4.82
N MET A 103 1.17 7.64 -5.10
CA MET A 103 -0.27 7.74 -4.85
C MET A 103 -0.60 8.00 -3.38
N TYR A 104 0.16 7.40 -2.46
CA TYR A 104 -0.02 7.62 -1.04
C TYR A 104 0.28 9.07 -0.64
N ILE A 105 1.37 9.64 -1.16
CA ILE A 105 1.74 11.04 -0.98
C ILE A 105 0.64 11.95 -1.56
N TRP A 106 0.15 11.64 -2.77
CA TRP A 106 -0.98 12.36 -3.37
C TRP A 106 -2.20 12.34 -2.46
N SER A 107 -2.57 11.20 -1.88
CA SER A 107 -3.71 11.07 -0.97
C SER A 107 -3.57 11.90 0.32
N CYS A 108 -2.35 12.32 0.67
CA CYS A 108 -2.08 13.13 1.85
C CYS A 108 -2.19 14.64 1.61
N LYS A 109 -2.29 15.11 0.35
CA LYS A 109 -2.45 16.53 0.05
C LYS A 109 -3.74 17.08 0.68
N ARG A 110 -3.69 18.35 1.09
CA ARG A 110 -4.83 19.06 1.71
C ARG A 110 -5.70 19.77 0.69
N GLU A 111 -5.13 20.07 -0.47
CA GLU A 111 -5.77 20.81 -1.55
C GLU A 111 -5.27 20.26 -2.88
N TYR A 112 -6.13 20.33 -3.89
CA TYR A 112 -5.86 19.83 -5.24
C TYR A 112 -6.33 20.87 -6.26
N THR A 113 -5.48 21.14 -7.24
CA THR A 113 -5.89 21.73 -8.51
C THR A 113 -6.47 20.66 -9.43
N GLU A 114 -7.19 21.03 -10.50
CA GLU A 114 -7.63 20.03 -11.49
C GLU A 114 -6.47 19.31 -12.16
N SER A 115 -5.31 19.96 -12.32
CA SER A 115 -4.10 19.30 -12.82
C SER A 115 -3.58 18.26 -11.83
N ASP A 116 -3.58 18.56 -10.52
CA ASP A 116 -3.22 17.59 -9.48
C ASP A 116 -4.15 16.37 -9.52
N LEU A 117 -5.45 16.59 -9.71
CA LEU A 117 -6.43 15.51 -9.79
C LEU A 117 -6.21 14.65 -11.04
N HIS A 118 -5.86 15.25 -12.17
CA HIS A 118 -5.52 14.51 -13.38
C HIS A 118 -4.28 13.64 -13.20
N GLU A 119 -3.21 14.19 -12.62
CA GLU A 119 -1.99 13.43 -12.33
C GLU A 119 -2.24 12.30 -11.32
N PHE A 120 -3.06 12.57 -10.30
CA PHE A 120 -3.41 11.54 -9.33
C PHE A 120 -4.27 10.43 -9.95
N GLU A 121 -5.23 10.78 -10.81
CA GLU A 121 -6.03 9.81 -11.58
C GLU A 121 -5.14 8.93 -12.46
N ASN A 122 -4.20 9.53 -13.18
CA ASN A 122 -3.24 8.81 -14.02
C ASN A 122 -2.38 7.85 -13.17
N ALA A 123 -1.88 8.30 -12.01
CA ALA A 123 -1.12 7.44 -11.11
C ALA A 123 -1.94 6.24 -10.63
N ILE A 124 -3.22 6.44 -10.28
CA ILE A 124 -4.14 5.37 -9.89
C ILE A 124 -4.33 4.36 -11.02
N ILE A 125 -4.53 4.83 -12.26
CA ILE A 125 -4.73 3.97 -13.42
C ILE A 125 -3.49 3.10 -13.66
N VAL A 126 -2.31 3.74 -13.78
CA VAL A 126 -1.04 3.06 -14.06
C VAL A 126 -0.70 2.05 -12.96
N TRP A 127 -0.88 2.42 -11.69
CA TRP A 127 -0.69 1.50 -10.58
C TRP A 127 -1.65 0.32 -10.63
N SER A 128 -2.95 0.54 -10.84
CA SER A 128 -3.89 -0.60 -10.79
C SER A 128 -3.69 -1.55 -11.96
N ASP A 129 -3.31 -1.05 -13.14
CA ASP A 129 -3.02 -1.89 -14.30
C ASP A 129 -1.82 -2.80 -14.02
N LEU A 130 -0.77 -2.24 -13.40
CA LEU A 130 0.41 -3.00 -12.99
C LEU A 130 0.09 -3.98 -11.85
N PHE A 131 -0.70 -3.56 -10.86
CA PHE A 131 -1.18 -4.41 -9.77
C PHE A 131 -1.93 -5.63 -10.31
N ILE A 132 -2.89 -5.42 -11.22
CA ILE A 132 -3.67 -6.49 -11.84
C ILE A 132 -2.75 -7.41 -12.64
N LYS A 133 -1.87 -6.84 -13.48
CA LYS A 133 -0.95 -7.62 -14.31
C LYS A 133 -0.02 -8.52 -13.49
N LEU A 134 0.51 -8.02 -12.37
CA LEU A 134 1.50 -8.75 -11.57
C LEU A 134 0.88 -9.66 -10.52
N LEU A 135 -0.23 -9.24 -9.90
CA LEU A 135 -0.70 -9.81 -8.64
C LEU A 135 -2.09 -10.46 -8.73
N SER A 136 -2.78 -10.39 -9.88
CA SER A 136 -4.12 -10.97 -10.05
C SER A 136 -4.18 -12.46 -9.74
N GLU A 137 -3.16 -13.23 -10.13
CA GLU A 137 -3.09 -14.68 -9.90
C GLU A 137 -3.06 -15.04 -8.41
N PHE A 138 -2.63 -14.12 -7.55
CA PHE A 138 -2.56 -14.31 -6.09
C PHE A 138 -3.81 -13.77 -5.37
N SER A 139 -4.80 -13.28 -6.10
CA SER A 139 -6.05 -12.78 -5.52
C SER A 139 -7.06 -13.91 -5.31
N PRO A 140 -7.37 -14.32 -4.06
CA PRO A 140 -8.31 -15.41 -3.81
C PRO A 140 -9.74 -15.09 -4.26
N SER A 141 -10.06 -13.79 -4.39
CA SER A 141 -11.38 -13.31 -4.80
C SER A 141 -11.49 -13.03 -6.30
N ASN A 142 -10.51 -13.45 -7.11
CA ASN A 142 -10.44 -13.12 -8.53
C ASN A 142 -10.57 -11.61 -8.80
N LEU A 143 -9.83 -10.81 -8.02
CA LEU A 143 -9.86 -9.34 -8.03
C LEU A 143 -11.21 -8.68 -7.69
N ASN A 144 -12.17 -9.42 -7.12
CA ASN A 144 -13.33 -8.82 -6.46
C ASN A 144 -12.89 -8.12 -5.17
N LEU A 145 -12.31 -6.93 -5.33
CA LEU A 145 -11.77 -6.08 -4.27
C LEU A 145 -12.53 -4.75 -4.30
N PRO A 146 -13.62 -4.61 -3.50
CA PRO A 146 -14.41 -3.37 -3.49
C PRO A 146 -13.59 -2.11 -3.24
N LYS A 147 -12.53 -2.22 -2.42
CA LYS A 147 -11.57 -1.13 -2.17
C LYS A 147 -10.82 -0.72 -3.44
N LEU A 148 -10.45 -1.67 -4.30
CA LEU A 148 -9.76 -1.38 -5.57
C LEU A 148 -10.68 -0.66 -6.53
N HIS A 149 -11.92 -1.15 -6.66
CA HIS A 149 -12.94 -0.50 -7.47
C HIS A 149 -13.23 0.93 -6.98
N SER A 150 -13.46 1.09 -5.68
CA SER A 150 -13.71 2.39 -5.06
C SER A 150 -12.55 3.37 -5.27
N TRP A 151 -11.31 2.91 -5.07
CA TRP A 151 -10.13 3.76 -5.26
C TRP A 151 -9.92 4.14 -6.72
N ARG A 152 -10.11 3.20 -7.66
CA ARG A 152 -9.90 3.42 -9.09
C ARG A 152 -10.94 4.34 -9.72
N TYR A 153 -12.20 4.20 -9.34
CA TYR A 153 -13.30 4.87 -10.05
C TYR A 153 -13.98 5.99 -9.26
N HIS A 154 -13.82 6.04 -7.94
CA HIS A 154 -14.58 6.95 -7.09
C HIS A 154 -13.74 7.87 -6.23
N LEU A 155 -12.42 7.66 -6.10
CA LEU A 155 -11.57 8.55 -5.31
C LEU A 155 -11.56 9.98 -5.85
N ILE A 156 -11.20 10.17 -7.12
CA ILE A 156 -11.09 11.50 -7.71
C ILE A 156 -12.45 12.22 -7.77
N PRO A 157 -13.56 11.58 -8.19
CA PRO A 157 -14.89 12.18 -8.07
C PRO A 157 -15.25 12.59 -6.62
N SER A 158 -14.89 11.76 -5.63
CA SER A 158 -15.14 12.09 -4.22
C SER A 158 -14.32 13.31 -3.77
N ILE A 159 -13.06 13.43 -4.20
CA ILE A 159 -12.22 14.58 -3.88
C ILE A 159 -12.80 15.87 -4.49
N ARG A 160 -13.32 15.82 -5.72
CA ARG A 160 -13.99 16.97 -6.34
C ARG A 160 -15.24 17.40 -5.58
N GLN A 161 -16.03 16.43 -5.13
CA GLN A 161 -17.32 16.71 -4.49
C GLN A 161 -17.18 17.18 -3.05
N PHE A 162 -16.25 16.57 -2.31
CA PHE A 162 -16.18 16.74 -0.85
C PHE A 162 -14.90 17.45 -0.40
N GLY A 163 -13.87 17.55 -1.24
CA GLY A 163 -12.56 18.08 -0.88
C GLY A 163 -11.57 16.97 -0.52
N ALA A 164 -10.42 17.36 0.04
CA ALA A 164 -9.31 16.43 0.24
C ALA A 164 -9.68 15.21 1.09
N VAL A 165 -8.99 14.08 0.82
CA VAL A 165 -9.20 12.80 1.51
C VAL A 165 -9.12 12.94 3.04
N ASN A 166 -8.23 13.81 3.53
CA ASN A 166 -8.07 14.11 4.95
C ASN A 166 -9.33 14.70 5.62
N GLY A 167 -10.22 15.34 4.86
CA GLY A 167 -11.42 16.03 5.37
C GLY A 167 -12.53 15.09 5.88
N PHE A 168 -12.48 13.79 5.52
CA PHE A 168 -13.50 12.80 5.88
C PHE A 168 -12.92 11.53 6.49
N THR A 169 -11.66 11.56 6.95
CA THR A 169 -11.04 10.38 7.56
C THR A 169 -11.68 10.02 8.90
N SER A 170 -11.86 8.73 9.15
CA SER A 170 -12.35 8.25 10.46
C SER A 170 -11.23 8.11 11.50
N GLU A 171 -9.96 8.39 11.13
CA GLU A 171 -8.78 8.29 12.00
C GLU A 171 -8.99 9.02 13.34
N THR A 172 -9.56 10.23 13.32
CA THR A 172 -9.80 11.04 14.54
C THR A 172 -10.79 10.39 15.49
N TYR A 173 -11.85 9.75 14.97
CA TYR A 173 -12.85 9.08 15.78
C TYR A 173 -12.29 7.79 16.40
N GLU A 174 -11.52 7.00 15.65
CA GLU A 174 -10.90 5.78 16.18
C GLU A 174 -9.84 6.03 17.25
N LEU A 175 -9.09 7.12 17.15
CA LEU A 175 -8.15 7.54 18.20
C LEU A 175 -8.88 7.82 19.51
N LEU A 176 -10.03 8.51 19.45
CA LEU A 176 -10.85 8.81 20.64
C LEU A 176 -11.40 7.55 21.32
N HIS A 177 -11.77 6.54 20.55
CA HIS A 177 -12.22 5.26 21.10
C HIS A 177 -11.10 4.49 21.81
N LYS A 178 -9.83 4.63 21.38
CA LYS A 178 -8.67 4.00 22.04
C LYS A 178 -8.26 4.67 23.34
N THR A 179 -8.56 5.96 23.52
CA THR A 179 -8.22 6.72 24.74
C THR A 179 -9.26 6.63 25.86
N LYS A 180 -10.42 6.00 25.62
CA LYS A 180 -11.53 5.90 26.58
C LYS A 180 -11.69 4.51 27.23
N CYS A 181 -10.71 3.62 27.05
CA CYS A 181 -10.65 2.31 27.71
C CYS A 181 -9.39 2.19 28.56
#